data_AF-A0A6S7F0V8-F1
#
_entry.id   AF-A0A6S7F0V8-F1
#
_cell.length_a   1.000
_cell.length_b   1.000
_cell.length_c   1.000
_cell.angle_alpha   90.00
_cell.angle_beta   90.00
_cell.angle_gamma   90.00
#
_symmetry.space_group_name_H-M   'P 1'
#
loop_
_entity.id
_entity.type
_entity.pdbx_description
1 polymer ?
#
loop_
_entity_poly.entity_id
_entity_poly.type
_entity_poly.pdbx_seq_one_letter_code
_entity_poly.pdbx_strand_id
1 'polypeptide(L)'
;MELKERDLLLTLADTVHKLAHAVALSHAQLEALRTVMIGVHAALYRVPELQSHIEQSLCGSIEGDFVQALGTPQADDILQQREAWLASLIPADIWEKVRPRPHT
;
A
#
# COMPACT_ATOMS: atom_id res chain seq x y z
N MET A 1 20.55 -39.87 -4.26
CA MET A 1 20.65 -38.42 -4.01
C MET A 1 19.28 -37.74 -4.12
N GLU A 2 18.17 -38.45 -3.86
CA GLU A 2 16.82 -37.99 -4.26
C GLU A 2 15.91 -37.59 -3.08
N LEU A 3 16.12 -38.15 -1.89
CA LEU A 3 15.31 -37.83 -0.70
C LEU A 3 15.53 -36.38 -0.22
N LYS A 4 16.78 -35.90 -0.18
CA LYS A 4 17.10 -34.53 0.27
C LYS A 4 16.56 -33.44 -0.66
N GLU A 5 16.58 -33.68 -1.97
CA GLU A 5 16.09 -32.73 -2.96
C GLU A 5 14.56 -32.63 -2.94
N ARG A 6 13.88 -33.76 -2.80
CA ARG A 6 12.43 -33.81 -2.55
C ARG A 6 12.04 -33.06 -1.28
N ASP A 7 12.76 -33.26 -0.18
CA ASP A 7 12.45 -32.59 1.10
C ASP A 7 12.68 -31.07 1.01
N LEU A 8 13.71 -30.63 0.27
CA LEU A 8 13.95 -29.22 -0.04
C LEU A 8 12.82 -28.62 -0.88
N LEU A 9 12.37 -29.32 -1.92
CA LEU A 9 11.26 -28.86 -2.77
C LEU A 9 9.94 -28.78 -2.00
N LEU A 10 9.67 -29.72 -1.09
CA LEU A 10 8.50 -29.68 -0.21
C LEU A 10 8.56 -28.50 0.75
N THR A 11 9.75 -28.23 1.32
CA THR A 11 9.96 -27.08 2.23
C THR A 11 9.79 -25.75 1.48
N LEU A 12 10.30 -25.67 0.25
CA LEU A 12 10.12 -24.49 -0.60
C LEU A 12 8.63 -24.28 -0.94
N ALA A 13 7.92 -25.34 -1.32
CA ALA A 13 6.49 -25.28 -1.63
C ALA A 13 5.67 -24.81 -0.42
N ASP A 14 5.96 -25.34 0.77
CA ASP A 14 5.31 -24.91 2.02
C ASP A 14 5.62 -23.44 2.36
N THR A 15 6.87 -23.01 2.15
CA THR A 15 7.27 -21.61 2.36
C THR A 15 6.56 -20.68 1.40
N VAL A 16 6.49 -21.03 0.11
CA VAL A 16 5.76 -20.26 -0.91
C VAL A 16 4.28 -20.20 -0.57
N HIS A 17 3.68 -21.30 -0.11
CA HIS A 17 2.28 -21.33 0.29
C HIS A 17 2.01 -20.39 1.48
N LYS A 18 2.88 -20.41 2.51
CA LYS A 18 2.79 -19.50 3.66
C LYS A 18 2.93 -18.04 3.27
N LEU A 19 3.88 -17.73 2.37
CA LEU A 19 4.06 -16.37 1.84
C LEU A 19 2.83 -15.92 1.05
N ALA A 20 2.28 -16.77 0.18
CA ALA A 20 1.08 -16.47 -0.58
C ALA A 20 -0.12 -16.21 0.35
N HIS A 21 -0.28 -17.01 1.40
CA HIS A 21 -1.32 -16.80 2.40
C HIS A 21 -1.12 -15.47 3.16
N ALA A 22 0.11 -15.15 3.57
CA ALA A 22 0.42 -13.88 4.22
C ALA A 22 0.10 -12.67 3.32
N VAL A 23 0.45 -12.76 2.03
CA VAL A 23 0.11 -11.72 1.04
C VAL A 23 -1.41 -11.56 0.90
N ALA A 24 -2.16 -12.67 0.81
CA ALA A 24 -3.61 -12.63 0.72
C ALA A 24 -4.26 -12.00 1.96
N LEU A 25 -3.76 -12.32 3.15
CA LEU A 25 -4.23 -11.73 4.40
C LEU A 25 -3.95 -10.22 4.45
N SER A 26 -2.73 -9.81 4.13
CA SER A 26 -2.36 -8.39 4.06
C SER A 26 -3.23 -7.62 3.07
N HIS A 27 -3.52 -8.23 1.91
CA HIS A 27 -4.42 -7.64 0.92
C HIS A 27 -5.84 -7.43 1.49
N ALA A 28 -6.41 -8.44 2.16
CA ALA A 28 -7.72 -8.32 2.79
C ALA A 28 -7.78 -7.23 3.88
N GLN A 29 -6.71 -7.09 4.67
CA GLN A 29 -6.60 -6.04 5.68
C GLN A 29 -6.56 -4.64 5.07
N LEU A 30 -5.86 -4.48 3.95
CA LEU A 30 -5.76 -3.20 3.24
C LEU A 30 -7.07 -2.81 2.56
N GLU A 31 -7.80 -3.77 1.99
CA GLU A 31 -9.15 -3.52 1.45
C GLU A 31 -10.15 -3.11 2.53
N ALA A 32 -10.04 -3.71 3.73
CA ALA A 32 -10.83 -3.28 4.87
C ALA A 32 -10.49 -1.83 5.28
N LEU A 33 -9.20 -1.48 5.32
CA LEU A 33 -8.75 -0.12 5.63
C LEU A 33 -9.25 0.89 4.59
N ARG A 34 -9.16 0.55 3.30
CA ARG A 34 -9.72 1.35 2.19
C ARG A 34 -11.20 1.62 2.41
N THR A 35 -11.98 0.58 2.74
CA THR A 35 -13.42 0.70 2.96
C THR A 35 -13.73 1.68 4.10
N VAL A 36 -12.96 1.61 5.19
CA VAL A 36 -13.09 2.55 6.31
C VAL A 36 -12.76 3.97 5.86
N MET A 37 -11.67 4.18 5.11
CA MET A 37 -11.33 5.53 4.62
C MET A 37 -12.43 6.12 3.73
N ILE A 38 -12.98 5.32 2.81
CA ILE A 38 -14.10 5.74 1.95
C ILE A 38 -15.29 6.16 2.84
N GLY A 39 -15.64 5.34 3.83
CA GLY A 39 -16.74 5.63 4.75
C GLY A 39 -16.52 6.91 5.56
N VAL A 40 -15.32 7.11 6.09
CA VAL A 40 -14.93 8.34 6.80
C VAL A 40 -15.03 9.55 5.89
N HIS A 41 -14.50 9.46 4.66
CA HIS A 41 -14.55 10.57 3.71
C HIS A 41 -15.99 10.92 3.30
N ALA A 42 -16.82 9.91 3.03
CA ALA A 42 -18.23 10.08 2.71
C ALA A 42 -19.00 10.73 3.87
N ALA A 43 -18.73 10.33 5.11
CA ALA A 43 -19.36 10.91 6.30
C ALA A 43 -18.94 12.37 6.51
N LEU A 44 -17.67 12.69 6.22
CA LEU A 44 -17.10 14.03 6.40
C LEU A 44 -17.34 14.97 5.22
N TYR A 45 -17.98 14.52 4.13
CA TYR A 45 -18.27 15.33 2.95
C TYR A 45 -19.02 16.63 3.26
N ARG A 46 -19.80 16.67 4.35
CA ARG A 46 -20.54 17.85 4.81
C ARG A 46 -19.79 18.70 5.84
N VAL A 47 -18.55 18.35 6.19
CA VAL A 47 -17.69 19.07 7.14
C VAL A 47 -16.33 19.34 6.47
N PRO A 48 -16.25 20.38 5.62
CA PRO A 48 -15.08 20.63 4.78
C PRO A 48 -13.78 20.85 5.57
N GLU A 49 -13.85 21.44 6.78
CA GLU A 49 -12.64 21.68 7.57
C GLU A 49 -12.00 20.36 8.04
N LEU A 50 -12.81 19.39 8.47
CA LEU A 50 -12.33 18.07 8.90
C LEU A 50 -11.81 17.25 7.71
N GLN A 51 -12.49 17.32 6.57
CA GLN A 51 -12.04 16.70 5.33
C GLN A 51 -10.64 17.24 4.93
N SER A 52 -10.47 18.56 4.94
CA SER A 52 -9.18 19.21 4.62
C SER A 52 -8.08 18.82 5.60
N HIS A 53 -8.38 18.68 6.89
CA HIS A 53 -7.38 18.27 7.89
C HIS A 53 -6.88 16.84 7.66
N ILE A 54 -7.79 15.91 7.34
CA ILE A 54 -7.43 14.53 7.03
C ILE A 54 -6.62 14.45 5.72
N GLU A 55 -7.03 15.19 4.69
CA GLU A 55 -6.29 15.27 3.43
C GLU A 55 -4.85 15.78 3.64
N GLN A 56 -4.66 16.83 4.45
CA GLN A 56 -3.34 17.35 4.79
C GLN A 56 -2.50 16.33 5.58
N SER A 57 -3.09 15.66 6.56
CA SER A 57 -2.40 14.62 7.33
C SER A 57 -1.97 13.46 6.43
N LEU A 58 -2.83 13.02 5.50
CA LEU A 58 -2.52 11.98 4.53
C LEU A 58 -1.39 12.41 3.59
N CYS A 59 -1.44 13.64 3.09
CA CYS A 59 -0.37 14.20 2.23
C CYS A 59 0.98 14.15 2.94
N GLY A 60 1.05 14.63 4.19
CA GLY A 60 2.30 14.60 4.97
C GLY A 60 2.82 13.19 5.24
N SER A 61 1.93 12.22 5.51
CA SER A 61 2.33 10.81 5.68
C SER A 61 2.82 10.18 4.37
N ILE A 62 2.15 10.45 3.25
CA ILE A 62 2.52 9.90 1.94
C ILE A 62 3.85 10.49 1.46
N GLU A 63 4.06 11.80 1.63
CA GLU A 63 5.33 12.47 1.32
C GLU A 63 6.47 11.95 2.21
N GLY A 64 6.22 11.80 3.53
CA GLY A 64 7.22 11.25 4.45
C GLY A 64 7.64 9.83 4.09
N ASP A 65 6.69 8.95 3.78
CA ASP A 65 6.97 7.58 3.34
C ASP A 65 7.68 7.56 1.97
N PHE A 66 7.33 8.46 1.06
CA PHE A 66 7.99 8.58 -0.24
C PHE A 66 9.45 9.04 -0.12
N VAL A 67 9.74 10.04 0.72
CA VAL A 67 11.12 10.49 0.99
C VAL A 67 11.95 9.37 1.62
N GLN A 68 11.36 8.60 2.54
CA GLN A 68 12.03 7.44 3.12
C GLN A 68 12.30 6.33 2.08
N ALA A 69 11.36 6.10 1.16
CA ALA A 69 11.50 5.15 0.07
C ALA A 69 12.60 5.57 -0.93
N LEU A 70 12.66 6.85 -1.31
CA LEU A 70 13.74 7.41 -2.14
C LEU A 70 15.11 7.36 -1.45
N GLY A 71 15.15 7.48 -0.12
CA GLY A 71 16.37 7.38 0.68
C GLY A 71 16.85 5.93 0.91
N THR A 72 16.06 4.93 0.51
CA THR A 72 16.47 3.53 0.51
C THR A 72 16.82 3.09 -0.91
N PRO A 73 17.82 2.21 -1.11
CA PRO A 73 18.13 1.67 -2.43
C PRO A 73 17.04 0.67 -2.84
N GLN A 74 15.91 1.21 -3.29
CA GLN A 74 14.80 0.46 -3.89
C GLN A 74 14.95 0.56 -5.40
N ALA A 75 14.62 -0.52 -6.11
CA ALA A 75 14.58 -0.51 -7.56
C ALA A 75 13.32 0.25 -8.04
N ASP A 76 13.42 0.98 -9.16
CA ASP A 76 12.36 1.87 -9.66
C ASP A 76 11.02 1.14 -9.91
N ASP A 77 11.07 -0.15 -10.25
CA ASP A 77 9.91 -1.01 -10.43
C ASP A 77 9.14 -1.24 -9.12
N ILE A 78 9.82 -1.30 -7.98
CA ILE A 78 9.22 -1.41 -6.64
C ILE A 78 8.49 -0.11 -6.29
N LEU A 79 9.09 1.04 -6.59
CA LEU A 79 8.47 2.34 -6.37
C LEU A 79 7.20 2.51 -7.22
N GLN A 80 7.25 2.11 -8.49
CA GLN A 80 6.08 2.12 -9.38
C GLN A 80 4.97 1.18 -8.90
N GLN A 81 5.30 -0.04 -8.47
CA GLN A 81 4.31 -0.95 -7.91
C GLN A 81 3.67 -0.39 -6.64
N ARG A 82 4.46 0.24 -5.78
CA ARG A 82 3.96 0.92 -4.57
C ARG A 82 2.98 2.04 -4.93
N GLU A 83 3.31 2.91 -5.88
CA GLU A 83 2.41 3.99 -6.32
C GLU A 83 1.11 3.44 -6.93
N ALA A 84 1.20 2.43 -7.80
CA ALA A 84 0.03 1.79 -8.38
C ALA A 84 -0.88 1.20 -7.30
N TRP A 85 -0.28 0.64 -6.25
CA TRP A 85 -1.01 0.05 -5.14
C TRP A 85 -1.68 1.11 -4.25
N LEU A 86 -1.00 2.21 -3.94
CA LEU A 86 -1.58 3.34 -3.20
C LEU A 86 -2.74 3.98 -3.98
N ALA A 87 -2.58 4.20 -5.30
CA ALA A 87 -3.65 4.67 -6.17
C ALA A 87 -4.86 3.72 -6.17
N SER A 88 -4.61 2.41 -6.05
CA SER A 88 -5.67 1.42 -5.94
C SER A 88 -6.31 1.32 -4.56
N LEU A 89 -5.76 1.92 -3.50
CA LEU A 89 -6.32 1.84 -2.14
C LEU A 89 -7.01 3.14 -1.71
N ILE A 90 -6.64 4.26 -2.30
CA ILE A 90 -7.17 5.58 -1.96
C ILE A 90 -8.31 5.92 -2.95
N PRO A 91 -9.38 6.61 -2.54
CA PRO A 91 -10.36 7.18 -3.47
C PRO A 91 -9.69 8.09 -4.50
N ALA A 92 -10.11 8.02 -5.77
CA ALA A 92 -9.42 8.69 -6.87
C ALA A 92 -9.34 10.22 -6.70
N ASP A 93 -10.42 10.82 -6.21
CA ASP A 93 -10.53 12.26 -5.93
C ASP A 93 -9.58 12.72 -4.82
N ILE A 94 -9.31 11.86 -3.83
CA ILE A 94 -8.32 12.13 -2.77
C ILE A 94 -6.91 11.90 -3.31
N TRP A 95 -6.68 10.80 -4.03
CA TRP A 95 -5.37 10.46 -4.59
C TRP A 95 -4.80 11.57 -5.48
N GLU A 96 -5.62 12.17 -6.35
CA GLU A 96 -5.21 13.31 -7.18
C GLU A 96 -4.68 14.49 -6.36
N LYS A 97 -5.15 14.68 -5.12
CA LYS A 97 -4.72 15.76 -4.22
C LYS A 97 -3.45 15.41 -3.46
N VAL A 98 -3.31 14.17 -3.00
CA VAL A 98 -2.27 13.75 -2.04
C VAL A 98 -1.11 12.98 -2.65
N ARG A 99 -1.19 12.59 -3.94
CA ARG A 99 -0.10 11.85 -4.58
C ARG A 99 1.21 12.68 -4.58
N PRO A 100 2.37 12.03 -4.44
CA PRO A 100 3.66 12.71 -4.58
C PRO A 100 3.73 13.42 -5.93
N ARG A 101 4.16 14.68 -5.94
CA ARG A 101 4.39 15.40 -7.18
C ARG A 101 5.85 15.20 -7.60
N PRO A 102 6.13 14.85 -8.86
CA PRO A 102 7.50 14.84 -9.34
C PRO A 102 8.07 16.25 -9.15
N HIS A 103 9.17 16.35 -8.40
CA HIS A 103 9.92 17.59 -8.28
C HIS A 103 10.60 17.85 -9.63
N THR A 104 10.01 18.73 -10.43
CA THR A 104 10.67 19.35 -11.59
C THR A 104 11.80 20.27 -11.14
#